data_AF-A0A1Y4JEJ2-F1
#
_entry.id   AF-A0A1Y4JEJ2-F1
#
_cell.length_a   1.000
_cell.length_b   1.000
_cell.length_c   1.000
_cell.angle_alpha   90.00
_cell.angle_beta   90.00
_cell.angle_gamma   90.00
#
_symmetry.space_group_name_H-M   'P 1'
#
loop_
_entity.id
_entity.type
_entity.pdbx_description
1 polymer ?
#
loop_
_entity_poly.entity_id
_entity_poly.type
_entity_poly.pdbx_seq_one_letter_code
_entity_poly.pdbx_strand_id
1 'polypeptide(L)'
;MRKINEIFYSLQGEGAHAGTPAVFVRFSGCNLKCAFCDTSHESGTEMSDEEIVEEVCKYPCRMVILTGGEPGLWIDDALVDMLHKAGKYVSVETNGTQILPEAVDWVTCSPKEGTILRVKHVDEVKVVYLGQDVSPYLLIEAKEHFLQPCSCQNTEEVIEYIKKHPQWRLSLQIHKLINIP
;
A
#
# COMPACT_ATOMS: atom_id res chain seq x y z
N MET A 1 -8.35 -20.00 -0.57
CA MET A 1 -6.96 -20.00 -1.08
C MET A 1 -6.71 -18.65 -1.72
N ARG A 2 -5.55 -18.07 -1.45
CA ARG A 2 -5.10 -16.77 -1.97
C ARG A 2 -3.74 -16.98 -2.61
N LYS A 3 -3.50 -16.31 -3.73
CA LYS A 3 -2.21 -16.40 -4.39
C LYS A 3 -1.25 -15.36 -3.81
N ILE A 4 -0.28 -15.83 -3.03
CA ILE A 4 0.70 -15.02 -2.32
C ILE A 4 2.01 -15.00 -3.08
N ASN A 5 2.49 -13.82 -3.43
CA ASN A 5 3.79 -13.63 -4.04
C ASN A 5 4.91 -13.82 -3.00
N GLU A 6 4.79 -13.15 -1.87
CA GLU A 6 5.72 -13.26 -0.74
C GLU A 6 5.08 -12.77 0.57
N ILE A 7 5.61 -13.27 1.70
CA ILE A 7 5.34 -12.73 3.04
C ILE A 7 6.69 -12.48 3.70
N PHE A 8 6.90 -11.27 4.22
CA PHE A 8 8.17 -10.90 4.85
C PHE A 8 7.97 -9.87 5.96
N TYR A 9 8.93 -9.82 6.89
CA TYR A 9 8.93 -8.88 8.01
C TYR A 9 9.99 -7.80 7.83
N SER A 10 9.58 -6.54 7.89
CA SER A 10 10.45 -5.38 7.68
C SER A 10 9.88 -4.14 8.39
N LEU A 11 10.34 -2.94 8.00
CA LEU A 11 9.74 -1.67 8.36
C LEU A 11 8.91 -1.13 7.19
N GLN A 12 7.73 -0.55 7.46
CA GLN A 12 7.00 0.25 6.48
C GLN A 12 7.93 1.33 5.93
N GLY A 13 8.09 1.34 4.63
CA GLY A 13 9.04 2.19 3.94
C GLY A 13 8.44 3.47 3.38
N GLU A 14 7.13 3.69 3.53
CA GLU A 14 6.40 4.75 2.83
C GLU A 14 5.28 5.34 3.71
N GLY A 15 4.80 6.53 3.36
CA GLY A 15 3.57 7.10 3.92
C GLY A 15 3.64 7.52 5.39
N ALA A 16 2.47 7.65 6.01
CA ALA A 16 2.32 8.08 7.40
C ALA A 16 2.91 7.07 8.41
N HIS A 17 3.02 5.80 8.00
CA HIS A 17 3.54 4.71 8.84
C HIS A 17 5.03 4.40 8.60
N ALA A 18 5.75 5.19 7.80
CA ALA A 18 7.16 4.97 7.54
C ALA A 18 7.98 4.78 8.84
N GLY A 19 8.80 3.72 8.89
CA GLY A 19 9.59 3.30 10.04
C GLY A 19 8.91 2.31 11.00
N THR A 20 7.63 1.98 10.78
CA THR A 20 6.87 1.07 11.66
C THR A 20 7.15 -0.40 11.33
N PRO A 21 7.49 -1.27 12.30
CA PRO A 21 7.64 -2.70 12.04
C PRO A 21 6.33 -3.34 11.57
N ALA A 22 6.38 -4.06 10.45
CA ALA A 22 5.22 -4.67 9.82
C ALA A 22 5.55 -5.99 9.11
N VAL A 23 4.60 -6.92 9.12
CA VAL A 23 4.62 -8.05 8.17
C VAL A 23 3.90 -7.62 6.91
N PHE A 24 4.57 -7.74 5.77
CA PHE A 24 3.98 -7.51 4.46
C PHE A 24 3.45 -8.84 3.94
N VAL A 25 2.19 -8.85 3.53
CA VAL A 25 1.58 -9.94 2.75
C VAL A 25 1.37 -9.41 1.35
N ARG A 26 2.25 -9.81 0.43
CA ARG A 26 2.20 -9.38 -0.96
C ARG A 26 1.43 -10.42 -1.78
N PHE A 27 0.24 -10.06 -2.27
CA PHE A 27 -0.53 -10.91 -3.17
C PHE A 27 0.03 -10.87 -4.60
N SER A 28 -0.32 -11.89 -5.39
CA SER A 28 -0.02 -11.94 -6.82
C SER A 28 -1.12 -11.26 -7.63
N GLY A 29 -0.84 -10.85 -8.86
CA GLY A 29 -1.83 -10.27 -9.77
C GLY A 29 -2.15 -8.80 -9.49
N CYS A 30 -2.31 -8.03 -10.57
CA CYS A 30 -2.79 -6.66 -10.55
C CYS A 30 -3.76 -6.47 -11.72
N ASN A 31 -4.81 -5.69 -11.52
CA ASN A 31 -5.74 -5.33 -12.58
C ASN A 31 -5.26 -4.15 -13.43
N LEU A 32 -4.08 -3.57 -13.12
CA LEU A 32 -3.44 -2.49 -13.85
C LEU A 32 -2.04 -2.90 -14.34
N LYS A 33 -1.55 -2.23 -15.38
CA LYS A 33 -0.19 -2.39 -15.92
C LYS A 33 0.52 -1.04 -15.98
N CYS A 34 0.94 -0.54 -14.82
CA CYS A 34 1.61 0.74 -14.72
C CYS A 34 3.03 0.65 -15.30
N ALA A 35 3.44 1.60 -16.16
CA ALA A 35 4.76 1.61 -16.80
C ALA A 35 5.93 1.78 -15.80
N PHE A 36 5.63 2.31 -14.61
CA PHE A 36 6.59 2.58 -13.54
C PHE A 36 6.54 1.53 -12.41
N CYS A 37 5.79 0.43 -12.59
CA CYS A 37 5.70 -0.63 -11.59
C CYS A 37 7.07 -1.30 -11.40
N ASP A 38 7.56 -1.33 -10.16
CA ASP A 38 8.86 -1.89 -9.80
C ASP A 38 8.78 -3.34 -9.28
N THR A 39 7.57 -3.87 -9.15
CA THR A 39 7.31 -5.19 -8.56
C THR A 39 6.70 -6.15 -9.58
N SER A 40 7.21 -7.38 -9.65
CA SER A 40 6.59 -8.47 -10.45
C SER A 40 5.47 -9.14 -9.66
N HIS A 41 4.31 -9.31 -10.28
CA HIS A 41 3.12 -9.86 -9.63
C HIS A 41 2.65 -11.20 -10.23
N GLU A 42 3.44 -11.84 -11.11
CA GLU A 42 2.97 -13.02 -11.86
C GLU A 42 3.09 -14.34 -11.09
N SER A 43 4.17 -14.48 -10.32
CA SER A 43 4.44 -15.65 -9.47
C SER A 43 3.67 -15.58 -8.15
N GLY A 44 3.40 -16.75 -7.57
CA GLY A 44 2.90 -16.89 -6.21
C GLY A 44 2.51 -18.31 -5.86
N THR A 45 2.37 -18.56 -4.56
CA THR A 45 1.93 -19.82 -3.96
C THR A 45 0.52 -19.66 -3.40
N GLU A 46 -0.32 -20.66 -3.62
CA GLU A 46 -1.65 -20.69 -3.03
C GLU A 46 -1.53 -20.96 -1.53
N MET A 47 -2.07 -20.06 -0.70
CA MET A 47 -2.13 -20.20 0.75
C MET A 47 -3.58 -20.08 1.26
N SER A 48 -3.93 -20.82 2.30
CA SER A 48 -5.18 -20.64 3.04
C SER A 48 -5.07 -19.42 3.97
N ASP A 49 -6.20 -19.01 4.54
CA ASP A 49 -6.24 -17.87 5.47
C ASP A 49 -5.51 -18.23 6.77
N GLU A 50 -5.64 -19.48 7.21
CA GLU A 50 -4.92 -20.03 8.35
C GLU A 50 -3.41 -20.01 8.13
N GLU A 51 -2.94 -20.43 6.95
CA GLU A 51 -1.51 -20.43 6.60
C GLU A 51 -0.95 -19.00 6.59
N ILE A 52 -1.69 -18.03 6.05
CA ILE A 52 -1.29 -16.62 6.03
C ILE A 52 -1.21 -16.07 7.45
N VAL A 53 -2.23 -16.32 8.27
CA VAL A 53 -2.29 -15.83 9.65
C VAL A 53 -1.19 -16.47 10.49
N GLU A 54 -0.92 -17.77 10.31
CA GLU A 54 0.18 -18.46 10.99
C GLU A 54 1.54 -17.84 10.63
N GLU A 55 1.81 -17.58 9.34
CA GLU A 55 3.04 -16.95 8.89
C GLU A 55 3.22 -15.55 9.48
N VAL A 56 2.16 -14.74 9.43
CA VAL A 56 2.12 -13.38 10.01
C VAL A 56 2.36 -13.38 11.53
N CYS A 57 1.89 -14.41 12.23
CA CYS A 57 2.00 -14.51 13.68
C CYS A 57 3.39 -14.96 14.17
N LYS A 58 4.27 -15.40 13.28
CA LYS A 58 5.68 -15.70 13.64
C LYS A 58 6.46 -14.45 14.08
N TYR A 59 5.98 -13.26 13.70
CA TYR A 59 6.66 -12.00 13.95
C TYR A 59 6.00 -11.19 15.08
N PRO A 60 6.79 -10.46 15.90
CA PRO A 60 6.29 -9.80 17.10
C PRO A 60 5.52 -8.50 16.82
N CYS A 61 5.52 -8.00 15.59
CA CYS A 61 4.82 -6.76 15.27
C CYS A 61 3.31 -6.94 15.23
N ARG A 62 2.62 -5.84 15.51
CA ARG A 62 1.16 -5.76 15.41
C ARG A 62 0.70 -5.47 13.99
N MET A 63 1.43 -4.64 13.24
CA MET A 63 1.01 -4.20 11.92
C MET A 63 1.22 -5.30 10.87
N VAL A 64 0.21 -5.46 10.02
CA VAL A 64 0.24 -6.27 8.81
C VAL A 64 -0.17 -5.38 7.66
N ILE A 65 0.63 -5.38 6.60
CA ILE A 65 0.38 -4.60 5.40
C ILE A 65 0.01 -5.57 4.27
N LEU A 66 -1.26 -5.53 3.88
CA LEU A 66 -1.79 -6.27 2.75
C LEU A 66 -1.53 -5.43 1.48
N THR A 67 -0.76 -5.98 0.53
CA THR A 67 -0.26 -5.26 -0.65
C THR A 67 -0.09 -6.18 -1.86
N GLY A 68 0.31 -5.65 -3.01
CA GLY A 68 0.79 -6.39 -4.20
C GLY A 68 -0.22 -7.25 -4.95
N GLY A 69 -0.11 -7.44 -6.25
CA GLY A 69 -0.32 -6.29 -7.12
C GLY A 69 -1.50 -5.48 -6.57
N GLU A 70 -2.74 -5.79 -6.95
CA GLU A 70 -3.90 -5.16 -6.30
C GLU A 70 -4.46 -6.10 -5.21
N PRO A 71 -4.27 -5.80 -3.90
CA PRO A 71 -4.74 -6.68 -2.84
C PRO A 71 -6.27 -6.80 -2.80
N GLY A 72 -7.02 -5.78 -3.25
CA GLY A 72 -8.48 -5.83 -3.33
C GLY A 72 -9.03 -6.90 -4.29
N LEU A 73 -8.18 -7.57 -5.07
CA LEU A 73 -8.57 -8.75 -5.84
C LEU A 73 -8.66 -10.03 -4.99
N TRP A 74 -8.08 -10.02 -3.78
CA TRP A 74 -7.87 -11.21 -2.96
C TRP A 74 -8.37 -11.08 -1.53
N ILE A 75 -8.44 -9.87 -0.99
CA ILE A 75 -8.82 -9.65 0.41
C ILE A 75 -10.34 -9.53 0.55
N ASP A 76 -10.85 -10.04 1.67
CA ASP A 76 -12.26 -10.09 2.03
C ASP A 76 -12.41 -9.98 3.56
N ASP A 77 -13.65 -9.84 4.04
CA ASP A 77 -13.93 -9.67 5.47
C ASP A 77 -13.37 -10.83 6.32
N ALA A 78 -13.39 -12.06 5.77
CA ALA A 78 -12.91 -13.25 6.46
C ALA A 78 -11.41 -13.16 6.85
N LEU A 79 -10.53 -12.70 5.94
CA LEU A 79 -9.11 -12.53 6.27
C LEU A 79 -8.89 -11.48 7.34
N VAL A 80 -9.55 -10.33 7.15
CA VAL A 80 -9.36 -9.17 8.01
C VAL A 80 -9.79 -9.54 9.43
N ASP A 81 -10.94 -10.20 9.57
CA ASP A 81 -11.41 -10.74 10.84
C ASP A 81 -10.43 -11.73 11.48
N MET A 82 -9.81 -12.62 10.70
CA MET A 82 -8.84 -13.59 11.23
C MET A 82 -7.54 -12.91 11.69
N LEU A 83 -7.04 -11.94 10.93
CA LEU A 83 -5.87 -11.14 11.33
C LEU A 83 -6.17 -10.32 12.60
N HIS A 84 -7.35 -9.72 12.70
CA HIS A 84 -7.80 -9.01 13.89
C HIS A 84 -7.94 -9.93 15.11
N LYS A 85 -8.51 -11.12 14.95
CA LYS A 85 -8.58 -12.14 16.02
C LYS A 85 -7.19 -12.58 16.49
N ALA A 86 -6.21 -12.56 15.59
CA ALA A 86 -4.80 -12.77 15.92
C ALA A 86 -4.09 -11.53 16.53
N GLY A 87 -4.85 -10.47 16.83
CA GLY A 87 -4.37 -9.25 17.48
C GLY A 87 -3.63 -8.29 16.54
N LYS A 88 -3.72 -8.48 15.22
CA LYS A 88 -3.03 -7.65 14.23
C LYS A 88 -3.80 -6.36 13.93
N TYR A 89 -3.07 -5.35 13.47
CA TYR A 89 -3.59 -4.11 12.90
C TYR A 89 -3.40 -4.20 11.39
N VAL A 90 -4.49 -4.13 10.63
CA VAL A 90 -4.52 -4.42 9.20
C VAL A 90 -4.50 -3.11 8.40
N SER A 91 -3.40 -2.90 7.69
CA SER A 91 -3.24 -1.81 6.72
C SER A 91 -3.31 -2.37 5.30
N VAL A 92 -3.87 -1.61 4.36
CA VAL A 92 -3.93 -1.98 2.93
C VAL A 92 -3.24 -0.91 2.07
N GLU A 93 -2.44 -1.36 1.12
CA GLU A 93 -1.86 -0.52 0.04
C GLU A 93 -2.55 -0.88 -1.28
N THR A 94 -3.43 -0.01 -1.78
CA THR A 94 -4.30 -0.29 -2.96
C THR A 94 -4.15 0.77 -4.05
N ASN A 95 -4.43 0.39 -5.30
CA ASN A 95 -4.61 1.32 -6.41
C ASN A 95 -6.01 1.97 -6.43
N GLY A 96 -6.89 1.59 -5.49
CA GLY A 96 -8.19 2.19 -5.27
C GLY A 96 -9.32 1.67 -6.16
N THR A 97 -9.05 0.71 -7.05
CA THR A 97 -10.03 0.26 -8.06
C THR A 97 -10.94 -0.88 -7.61
N GLN A 98 -10.71 -1.43 -6.41
CA GLN A 98 -11.52 -2.47 -5.81
C GLN A 98 -12.22 -1.96 -4.56
N ILE A 99 -13.32 -2.62 -4.19
CA ILE A 99 -13.95 -2.41 -2.88
C ILE A 99 -13.13 -3.21 -1.87
N LEU A 100 -12.80 -2.60 -0.74
CA LEU A 100 -12.09 -3.25 0.35
C LEU A 100 -13.07 -3.60 1.49
N PRO A 101 -12.72 -4.58 2.34
CA PRO A 101 -13.41 -4.83 3.60
C PRO A 101 -13.51 -3.56 4.45
N GLU A 102 -14.69 -3.30 5.03
CA GLU A 102 -14.92 -2.08 5.83
C GLU A 102 -14.13 -2.06 7.15
N ALA A 103 -13.73 -3.24 7.63
CA ALA A 103 -12.98 -3.40 8.87
C ALA A 103 -11.48 -3.08 8.74
N VAL A 104 -10.94 -2.78 7.56
CA VAL A 104 -9.52 -2.41 7.41
C VAL A 104 -9.20 -1.18 8.27
N ASP A 105 -8.15 -1.27 9.08
CA ASP A 105 -7.82 -0.20 10.05
C ASP A 105 -7.17 1.03 9.39
N TRP A 106 -6.42 0.83 8.30
CA TRP A 106 -5.77 1.90 7.55
C TRP A 106 -5.74 1.62 6.04
N VAL A 107 -6.31 2.51 5.25
CA VAL A 107 -6.29 2.42 3.78
C VAL A 107 -5.36 3.48 3.20
N THR A 108 -4.24 3.02 2.64
CA THR A 108 -3.39 3.83 1.77
C THR A 108 -3.79 3.59 0.32
N CYS A 109 -4.35 4.63 -0.32
CA CYS A 109 -4.73 4.60 -1.71
C CYS A 109 -3.70 5.36 -2.56
N SER A 110 -3.10 4.66 -3.52
CA SER A 110 -2.29 5.25 -4.58
C SER A 110 -3.09 5.26 -5.87
N PRO A 111 -3.97 6.26 -6.10
CA PRO A 111 -4.79 6.31 -7.30
C PRO A 111 -3.93 6.42 -8.56
N LYS A 112 -4.47 5.95 -9.69
CA LYS A 112 -3.81 5.99 -11.00
C LYS A 112 -4.69 6.77 -11.96
N GLU A 113 -4.08 7.49 -12.89
CA GLU A 113 -4.82 8.26 -13.88
C GLU A 113 -5.73 7.36 -14.72
N GLY A 114 -6.95 7.83 -15.03
CA GLY A 114 -7.92 7.08 -15.82
C GLY A 114 -8.61 5.93 -15.09
N THR A 115 -8.41 5.76 -13.78
CA THR A 115 -9.11 4.74 -12.99
C THR A 115 -10.28 5.33 -12.20
N ILE A 116 -11.25 4.46 -11.86
CA ILE A 116 -12.39 4.82 -11.02
C ILE A 116 -12.06 4.40 -9.59
N LEU A 117 -12.14 5.35 -8.67
CA LEU A 117 -12.00 5.09 -7.24
C LEU A 117 -13.25 4.34 -6.73
N ARG A 118 -13.05 3.13 -6.23
CA ARG A 118 -14.11 2.27 -5.67
C ARG A 118 -14.01 2.06 -4.16
N VAL A 119 -12.86 2.38 -3.57
CA VAL A 119 -12.69 2.38 -2.12
C VAL A 119 -13.63 3.40 -1.49
N LYS A 120 -14.33 2.99 -0.44
CA LYS A 120 -15.31 3.83 0.26
C LYS A 120 -14.67 4.78 1.27
N HIS A 121 -13.53 4.39 1.82
CA HIS A 121 -12.78 5.12 2.84
C HIS A 121 -11.29 5.07 2.50
N VAL A 122 -10.60 6.18 2.72
CA VAL A 122 -9.16 6.34 2.49
C VAL A 122 -8.59 7.13 3.66
N ASP A 123 -7.56 6.59 4.32
CA ASP A 123 -6.85 7.30 5.38
C ASP A 123 -5.70 8.12 4.80
N GLU A 124 -5.02 7.57 3.79
CA GLU A 124 -3.85 8.17 3.17
C GLU A 124 -3.96 8.12 1.64
N VAL A 125 -3.83 9.28 1.00
CA VAL A 125 -3.62 9.37 -0.45
C VAL A 125 -2.12 9.50 -0.70
N LYS A 126 -1.52 8.56 -1.44
CA LYS A 126 -0.09 8.56 -1.74
C LYS A 126 0.15 8.41 -3.25
N VAL A 127 0.43 9.52 -3.92
CA VAL A 127 0.54 9.57 -5.39
C VAL A 127 2.00 9.52 -5.81
N VAL A 128 2.35 8.57 -6.70
CA VAL A 128 3.67 8.59 -7.36
C VAL A 128 3.70 9.76 -8.35
N TYR A 129 4.58 10.72 -8.11
CA TYR A 129 4.72 11.92 -8.94
C TYR A 129 5.71 11.69 -10.07
N LEU A 130 5.29 12.00 -11.29
CA LEU A 130 5.99 11.84 -12.57
C LEU A 130 5.91 13.13 -13.41
N GLY A 131 5.54 14.27 -12.79
CA GLY A 131 5.31 15.55 -13.48
C GLY A 131 3.86 15.78 -13.95
N GLN A 132 2.94 14.86 -13.65
CA GLN A 132 1.52 14.96 -13.98
C GLN A 132 0.76 15.94 -13.07
N ASP A 133 -0.46 16.34 -13.47
CA ASP A 133 -1.37 17.08 -12.60
C ASP A 133 -1.89 16.17 -11.48
N VAL A 134 -1.57 16.54 -10.24
CA VAL A 134 -1.99 15.83 -9.03
C VAL A 134 -3.12 16.53 -8.28
N SER A 135 -3.52 17.74 -8.71
CA SER A 135 -4.56 18.51 -8.03
C SER A 135 -5.90 17.77 -7.89
N PRO A 136 -6.36 16.91 -8.83
CA PRO A 136 -7.61 16.17 -8.66
C PRO A 136 -7.58 15.19 -7.47
N TYR A 137 -6.40 14.70 -7.09
CA TYR A 137 -6.26 13.73 -5.99
C TYR A 137 -6.44 14.37 -4.61
N LEU A 138 -6.33 15.70 -4.49
CA LEU A 138 -6.69 16.43 -3.26
C LEU A 138 -8.19 16.43 -2.98
N LEU A 139 -9.02 16.09 -3.97
CA LEU A 139 -10.47 15.98 -3.79
C LEU A 139 -10.88 14.67 -3.11
N ILE A 140 -9.94 13.71 -3.01
CA ILE A 140 -10.16 12.47 -2.26
C ILE A 140 -10.05 12.81 -0.77
N GLU A 141 -11.16 12.64 -0.04
CA GLU A 141 -11.19 12.81 1.41
C GLU A 141 -10.27 11.76 2.06
N ALA A 142 -9.25 12.25 2.77
CA ALA A 142 -8.26 11.45 3.49
C ALA A 142 -7.65 12.28 4.62
N LYS A 143 -7.05 11.61 5.60
CA LYS A 143 -6.34 12.27 6.71
C LYS A 143 -5.02 12.87 6.25
N GLU A 144 -4.37 12.22 5.28
CA GLU A 144 -3.04 12.58 4.81
C GLU A 144 -2.94 12.52 3.28
N HIS A 145 -2.22 13.48 2.69
CA HIS A 145 -1.95 13.54 1.25
C HIS A 145 -0.45 13.62 1.02
N PHE A 146 0.11 12.61 0.35
CA PHE A 146 1.52 12.50 0.03
C PHE A 146 1.80 12.48 -1.47
N LEU A 147 2.89 13.12 -1.86
CA LEU A 147 3.58 12.85 -3.11
C LEU A 147 4.81 12.01 -2.85
N GLN A 148 4.98 10.98 -3.69
CA GLN A 148 6.08 10.04 -3.65
C GLN A 148 6.92 10.16 -4.92
N PRO A 149 8.24 10.38 -4.82
CA PRO A 149 9.13 10.26 -5.96
C PRO A 149 9.11 8.85 -6.53
N CYS A 150 9.20 8.71 -7.85
CA CYS A 150 9.27 7.41 -8.50
C CYS A 150 10.63 6.74 -8.22
N SER A 151 10.67 5.70 -7.38
CA SER A 151 11.92 5.01 -7.01
C SER A 151 13.03 5.95 -6.52
N CYS A 152 12.65 7.01 -5.81
CA CYS A 152 13.56 8.08 -5.35
C CYS A 152 14.31 8.84 -6.48
N GLN A 153 13.96 8.63 -7.76
CA GLN A 153 14.71 9.16 -8.91
C GLN A 153 14.47 10.66 -9.13
N ASN A 154 13.26 11.16 -8.89
CA ASN A 154 12.88 12.56 -9.09
C ASN A 154 12.61 13.30 -7.77
N THR A 155 13.34 12.96 -6.72
CA THR A 155 13.10 13.49 -5.36
C THR A 155 13.17 15.02 -5.29
N GLU A 156 14.13 15.66 -5.97
CA GLU A 156 14.28 17.12 -5.98
C GLU A 156 13.08 17.82 -6.61
N GLU A 157 12.57 17.29 -7.73
CA GLU A 157 11.39 17.81 -8.42
C GLU A 157 10.15 17.77 -7.51
N VAL A 158 9.94 16.64 -6.83
CA VAL A 158 8.80 16.46 -5.90
C VAL A 158 8.90 17.43 -4.73
N ILE A 159 10.09 17.63 -4.17
CA ILE A 159 10.32 18.60 -3.09
C ILE A 159 9.96 20.01 -3.55
N GLU A 160 10.43 20.43 -4.73
CA GLU A 160 10.14 21.76 -5.26
C GLU A 160 8.65 21.95 -5.58
N TYR A 161 7.96 20.90 -6.02
CA TYR A 161 6.51 20.93 -6.19
C TYR A 161 5.79 21.10 -4.85
N ILE A 162 6.10 20.27 -3.85
CA ILE A 162 5.47 20.32 -2.51
C ILE A 162 5.67 21.69 -1.85
N LYS A 163 6.87 22.28 -1.95
CA LYS A 163 7.14 23.61 -1.39
C LYS A 163 6.22 24.71 -1.96
N LYS A 164 5.70 24.51 -3.18
CA LYS A 164 4.71 25.41 -3.81
C LYS A 164 3.27 25.01 -3.52
N HIS A 165 3.04 23.76 -3.09
CA HIS A 165 1.72 23.16 -2.85
C HIS A 165 1.68 22.42 -1.49
N PRO A 166 1.68 23.15 -0.36
CA PRO A 166 1.91 22.59 0.98
C PRO A 166 0.75 21.76 1.53
N GLN A 167 -0.34 21.58 0.76
CA GLN A 167 -1.34 20.55 1.05
C GLN A 167 -0.75 19.14 0.94
N TRP A 168 0.34 18.99 0.19
CA TRP A 168 1.06 17.73 0.03
C TRP A 168 2.19 17.60 1.05
N ARG A 169 2.45 16.36 1.45
CA ARG A 169 3.63 15.95 2.22
C ARG A 169 4.51 15.03 1.38
N LEU A 170 5.79 14.93 1.73
CA LEU A 170 6.72 14.04 1.03
C LEU A 170 6.64 12.64 1.63
N SER A 171 6.39 11.62 0.79
CA SER A 171 6.61 10.21 1.12
C SER A 171 7.86 9.73 0.39
N LEU A 172 8.92 9.43 1.13
CA LEU A 172 10.10 8.78 0.56
C LEU A 172 9.95 7.27 0.67
N GLN A 173 10.50 6.54 -0.31
CA GLN A 173 10.67 5.10 -0.23
C GLN A 173 11.91 4.77 0.62
N ILE A 174 11.82 4.97 1.94
CA ILE A 174 12.99 4.91 2.83
C ILE A 174 13.67 3.54 2.83
N HIS A 175 12.90 2.46 2.60
CA HIS A 175 13.41 1.09 2.50
C HIS A 175 14.47 0.95 1.40
N LYS A 176 14.31 1.65 0.26
CA LYS A 176 15.31 1.72 -0.81
C LYS A 176 16.57 2.49 -0.41
N LEU A 177 16.46 3.46 0.49
CA LEU A 177 17.59 4.28 0.95
C LEU A 177 18.44 3.54 1.99
N ILE A 178 17.81 2.73 2.83
CA ILE A 178 18.47 1.99 3.92
C ILE A 178 18.72 0.51 3.58
N ASN A 179 18.37 0.07 2.37
CA ASN A 179 18.59 -1.27 1.83
C ASN A 179 17.94 -2.38 2.66
N ILE A 180 16.66 -2.21 3.00
CA ILE A 180 15.83 -3.27 3.59
C ILE A 180 14.69 -3.63 2.63
N PRO A 181 14.14 -4.86 2.72
CA PRO A 181 12.95 -5.26 1.98
C PRO A 181 11.75 -4.34 2.24
#